data_AF-A0A177LM12-F1
#
_entry.id   AF-A0A177LM12-F1
#
_cell.length_a   1.000
_cell.length_b   1.000
_cell.length_c   1.000
_cell.angle_alpha   90.00
_cell.angle_beta   90.00
_cell.angle_gamma   90.00
#
_symmetry.space_group_name_H-M   'P 1'
#
loop_
_entity.id
_entity.type
_entity.pdbx_description
1 polymer ?
#
loop_
_entity_poly.entity_id
_entity_poly.type
_entity_poly.pdbx_seq_one_letter_code
_entity_poly.pdbx_strand_id
1 'polypeptide(L)'
;MKEMNSRKKTLTPQEALGKSLIVLKTIDIELLNNFKIEDKNIKIFKINSGTIVKSAKDSIRFPIKIISNYDLKINDSNVDSIAVYLIRPQLYKLLVKDIEIDYQTLPAQISQ
;
A
#
# COMPACT_ATOMS: atom_id res chain seq x y z
N MET A 1 -3.59 -24.74 24.02
CA MET A 1 -4.24 -23.89 22.99
C MET A 1 -3.20 -22.87 22.54
N LYS A 2 -2.70 -22.93 21.31
CA LYS A 2 -1.69 -21.97 20.83
C LYS A 2 -2.42 -20.69 20.41
N GLU A 3 -2.39 -19.67 21.27
CA GLU A 3 -2.68 -18.30 20.89
C GLU A 3 -1.71 -17.89 19.79
N MET A 4 -2.21 -17.93 18.55
CA MET A 4 -1.50 -17.42 17.40
C MET A 4 -1.61 -15.89 17.44
N ASN A 5 -0.74 -15.33 18.28
CA ASN A 5 -0.45 -13.91 18.38
C ASN A 5 -0.18 -13.41 16.96
N SER A 6 -1.17 -12.73 16.37
CA SER A 6 -1.15 -12.22 15.00
C SER A 6 -0.20 -11.03 14.93
N ARG A 7 1.09 -11.27 15.12
CA ARG A 7 2.16 -10.34 14.76
C ARG A 7 1.94 -10.03 13.29
N LYS A 8 1.68 -8.76 12.96
CA LYS A 8 1.68 -8.26 11.57
C LYS A 8 2.99 -8.73 10.92
N LYS A 9 2.98 -9.89 10.24
CA LYS A 9 4.15 -10.44 9.60
C LYS A 9 4.42 -9.55 8.40
N THR A 10 5.42 -8.69 8.51
CA THR A 10 5.96 -7.98 7.36
C THR A 10 6.46 -9.04 6.37
N LEU A 11 5.92 -9.02 5.15
CA LEU A 11 6.24 -10.02 4.13
C LEU A 11 7.61 -9.73 3.51
N THR A 12 8.31 -10.78 3.07
CA THR A 12 9.46 -10.58 2.16
C THR A 12 9.00 -10.00 0.82
N PRO A 13 9.86 -9.32 0.05
CA PRO A 13 9.53 -8.83 -1.29
C PRO A 13 8.95 -9.92 -2.21
N GLN A 14 9.46 -11.15 -2.12
CA GLN A 14 8.97 -12.30 -2.91
C GLN A 14 7.56 -12.74 -2.48
N GLU A 15 7.31 -12.88 -1.18
CA GLU A 15 5.97 -13.20 -0.66
C GLU A 15 4.95 -12.10 -1.01
N ALA A 16 5.38 -10.83 -0.91
CA ALA A 16 4.56 -9.69 -1.26
C ALA A 16 4.25 -9.65 -2.75
N LEU A 17 5.25 -9.90 -3.62
CA LEU A 17 5.06 -10.02 -5.07
C LEU A 17 4.03 -11.10 -5.41
N GLY A 18 4.13 -12.28 -4.78
CA GLY A 18 3.21 -13.39 -5.00
C GLY A 18 1.76 -13.06 -4.65
N LYS A 19 1.55 -12.39 -3.50
CA LYS A 19 0.21 -12.04 -2.99
C LYS A 19 -0.39 -10.76 -3.58
N SER A 20 0.45 -9.90 -4.15
CA SER A 20 -0.01 -8.63 -4.70
C SER A 20 -0.73 -8.81 -6.02
N LEU A 21 -1.85 -8.11 -6.16
CA LEU A 21 -2.54 -7.96 -7.44
C LEU A 21 -1.78 -7.01 -8.35
N ILE A 22 -1.23 -5.95 -7.75
CA ILE A 22 -0.49 -4.91 -8.45
C ILE A 22 0.80 -4.64 -7.68
N VAL A 23 1.90 -4.51 -8.40
CA VAL A 23 3.17 -4.02 -7.86
C VAL A 23 3.62 -2.87 -8.74
N LEU A 24 3.88 -1.74 -8.12
CA LEU A 24 4.29 -0.51 -8.79
C LEU A 24 5.58 0.02 -8.18
N LYS A 25 6.38 0.69 -9.00
CA LYS A 25 7.50 1.52 -8.56
C LYS A 25 7.13 2.98 -8.78
N THR A 26 7.19 3.80 -7.74
CA THR A 26 6.85 5.22 -7.83
C THR A 26 7.74 6.08 -6.95
N ILE A 27 7.96 7.32 -7.36
CA ILE A 27 8.52 8.41 -6.54
C ILE A 27 7.47 9.49 -6.25
N ASP A 28 6.28 9.38 -6.85
CA ASP A 28 5.27 10.41 -6.93
C ASP A 28 4.02 9.98 -6.16
N ILE A 29 4.17 10.07 -4.84
CA ILE A 29 3.17 9.67 -3.87
C ILE A 29 2.92 10.80 -2.88
N GLU A 30 1.65 11.11 -2.68
CA GLU A 30 1.17 12.21 -1.83
C GLU A 30 0.34 11.65 -0.69
N LEU A 31 0.56 12.11 0.54
CA LEU A 31 -0.33 11.80 1.67
C LEU A 31 -1.56 12.72 1.61
N LEU A 32 -2.72 12.15 1.31
CA LEU A 32 -3.98 12.89 1.27
C LEU A 32 -4.59 13.09 2.66
N ASN A 33 -4.55 12.04 3.49
CA ASN A 33 -5.16 12.11 4.82
C ASN A 33 -4.57 11.11 5.79
N ASN A 34 -4.69 11.40 7.08
CA ASN A 34 -4.29 10.51 8.17
C ASN A 34 -5.40 10.46 9.21
N PHE A 35 -6.06 9.30 9.30
CA PHE A 35 -7.08 9.01 10.30
C PHE A 35 -6.49 8.18 11.42
N LYS A 36 -6.90 8.49 12.65
CA LYS A 36 -6.67 7.60 13.79
C LYS A 36 -7.99 6.91 14.11
N ILE A 37 -8.03 5.59 13.93
CA ILE A 37 -9.21 4.77 14.24
C ILE A 37 -8.79 3.76 15.29
N GLU A 38 -9.40 3.87 16.48
CA GLU A 38 -8.96 3.15 17.68
C GLU A 38 -7.45 3.43 17.92
N ASP A 39 -6.63 2.38 17.97
CA ASP A 39 -5.17 2.46 18.13
C ASP A 39 -4.40 2.35 16.80
N LYS A 40 -5.08 2.46 15.64
CA LYS A 40 -4.45 2.32 14.32
C LYS A 40 -4.41 3.66 13.59
N ASN A 41 -3.22 4.03 13.14
CA ASN A 41 -3.03 5.10 12.16
C ASN A 41 -3.31 4.54 10.76
N ILE A 42 -4.21 5.21 10.06
CA ILE A 42 -4.65 4.88 8.72
C ILE A 42 -4.35 6.07 7.82
N LYS A 43 -3.48 5.84 6.86
CA LYS A 43 -3.03 6.84 5.92
C LYS A 43 -3.64 6.57 4.56
N ILE A 44 -4.17 7.62 3.96
CA ILE A 44 -4.62 7.60 2.57
C ILE A 44 -3.55 8.30 1.75
N PHE A 45 -3.02 7.59 0.77
CA PHE A 45 -2.06 8.13 -0.17
C PHE A 45 -2.66 8.19 -1.57
N LYS A 46 -2.17 9.10 -2.38
CA LYS A 46 -2.44 9.22 -3.81
C LYS A 46 -1.14 8.98 -4.55
N ILE A 47 -1.12 8.01 -5.44
CA ILE A 47 0.00 7.80 -6.35
C ILE A 47 -0.37 8.46 -7.67
N ASN A 48 0.32 9.55 -8.02
CA ASN A 48 0.02 10.33 -9.22
C ASN A 48 0.64 9.73 -10.48
N SER A 49 1.76 9.01 -10.35
CA SER A 49 2.43 8.33 -11.46
C SER A 49 3.29 7.16 -10.96
N GLY A 50 3.68 6.25 -11.87
CA GLY A 50 4.58 5.15 -11.53
C GLY A 50 4.70 4.09 -12.61
N THR A 51 5.71 3.24 -12.48
CA THR A 51 5.95 2.10 -13.38
C THR A 51 5.30 0.85 -12.82
N ILE A 52 4.44 0.21 -13.61
CA ILE A 52 3.78 -1.04 -13.24
C ILE A 52 4.77 -2.19 -13.43
N VAL A 53 5.12 -2.87 -12.34
CA VAL A 53 6.00 -4.06 -12.35
C VAL A 53 5.18 -5.34 -12.49
N LYS A 54 3.99 -5.37 -11.89
CA LYS A 54 3.03 -6.48 -11.98
C LYS A 54 1.62 -5.91 -11.95
N SER A 55 0.72 -6.45 -12.77
CA SER A 55 -0.71 -6.17 -12.69
C SER A 55 -1.49 -7.42 -13.07
N ALA A 56 -2.49 -7.77 -12.27
CA ALA A 56 -3.52 -8.76 -12.62
C ALA A 56 -4.69 -8.16 -13.41
N LYS A 57 -4.66 -6.86 -13.72
CA LYS A 57 -5.64 -6.14 -14.54
C LYS A 57 -5.01 -5.64 -15.83
N ASP A 58 -5.79 -5.59 -16.90
CA ASP A 58 -5.35 -5.11 -18.22
C ASP A 58 -4.83 -3.67 -18.24
N SER A 59 -5.32 -2.80 -17.35
CA SER A 59 -4.86 -1.41 -17.27
C SER A 59 -5.08 -0.80 -15.88
N ILE A 60 -4.12 0.01 -15.45
CA ILE A 60 -4.21 0.86 -14.26
C ILE A 60 -4.12 2.30 -14.75
N ARG A 61 -5.03 3.16 -14.29
CA ARG A 61 -5.04 4.59 -14.59
C ARG A 61 -4.61 5.34 -13.35
N PHE A 62 -3.63 6.24 -13.51
CA PHE A 62 -3.25 7.16 -12.46
C PHE A 62 -4.09 8.45 -12.55
N PRO A 63 -4.33 9.16 -11.44
CA PRO A 63 -3.89 8.83 -10.09
C PRO A 63 -4.70 7.68 -9.47
N ILE A 64 -4.07 6.89 -8.59
CA ILE A 64 -4.76 5.88 -7.77
C ILE A 64 -4.74 6.29 -6.30
N LYS A 65 -5.83 6.04 -5.58
CA LYS A 65 -5.92 6.26 -4.14
C LYS A 65 -5.69 4.93 -3.42
N ILE A 66 -4.82 4.94 -2.41
CA ILE A 66 -4.47 3.76 -1.65
C ILE A 66 -4.61 4.00 -0.15
N ILE A 67 -4.99 2.96 0.57
CA ILE A 67 -5.04 2.96 2.04
C ILE A 67 -3.88 2.14 2.60
N SER A 68 -3.20 2.70 3.60
CA SER A 68 -2.10 2.06 4.30
C SER A 68 -2.27 2.18 5.80
N ASN A 69 -1.91 1.13 6.53
CA ASN A 69 -1.85 1.15 8.00
C ASN A 69 -0.40 1.23 8.52
N TYR A 70 0.52 1.63 7.64
CA TYR A 70 1.93 1.88 7.92
C TYR A 70 2.42 3.06 7.08
N ASP A 71 3.54 3.63 7.50
CA ASP A 71 4.20 4.71 6.77
C ASP A 71 4.90 4.16 5.53
N LEU A 72 4.54 4.68 4.36
CA LEU A 72 5.35 4.49 3.17
C LEU A 72 6.51 5.47 3.35
N LYS A 73 7.66 4.98 3.81
CA LYS A 73 8.85 5.82 4.00
C LYS A 73 9.22 6.47 2.68
N ILE A 74 8.81 7.72 2.50
CA ILE A 74 9.25 8.61 1.42
C ILE A 74 10.44 9.34 2.04
N ASN A 75 11.65 8.81 1.88
CA ASN A 75 12.82 9.58 2.27
C ASN A 75 13.00 10.69 1.22
N ASP A 76 12.91 11.94 1.67
CA ASP A 76 13.15 13.16 0.86
C ASP A 76 14.52 13.19 0.14
N SER A 77 15.42 12.28 0.51
CA SER A 77 16.79 12.24 0.00
C SER A 77 17.01 11.01 -0.90
N ASN A 78 17.10 11.29 -2.20
CA ASN A 78 17.63 10.48 -3.31
C ASN A 78 16.77 9.37 -3.94
N VAL A 79 16.20 9.72 -5.11
CA VAL A 79 16.19 9.02 -6.43
C VAL A 79 15.70 7.56 -6.55
N ASP A 80 15.51 6.80 -5.47
CA ASP A 80 15.06 5.41 -5.58
C ASP A 80 13.54 5.28 -5.51
N SER A 81 12.94 4.83 -6.62
CA SER A 81 11.50 4.54 -6.70
C SER A 81 11.10 3.47 -5.69
N ILE A 82 10.10 3.75 -4.85
CA ILE A 82 9.61 2.78 -3.86
C ILE A 82 8.75 1.72 -4.53
N ALA A 83 8.95 0.45 -4.16
CA ALA A 83 8.07 -0.64 -4.56
C ALA A 83 6.84 -0.69 -3.65
N VAL A 84 5.66 -0.43 -4.21
CA VAL A 84 4.38 -0.50 -3.52
C VAL A 84 3.63 -1.74 -3.96
N TYR A 85 3.27 -2.56 -2.98
CA TYR A 85 2.57 -3.83 -3.13
C TYR A 85 1.10 -3.62 -2.80
N LEU A 86 0.23 -3.85 -3.78
CA LEU A 86 -1.19 -3.51 -3.71
C LEU A 86 -2.08 -4.74 -3.82
N ILE A 87 -3.10 -4.76 -2.96
CA ILE A 87 -4.17 -5.75 -2.91
C ILE A 87 -5.54 -5.07 -2.97
N ARG A 88 -6.61 -5.84 -3.17
CA ARG A 88 -7.98 -5.33 -3.00
C ARG A 88 -8.16 -4.84 -1.55
N PRO A 89 -8.85 -3.72 -1.33
CA PRO A 89 -9.18 -3.29 0.02
C PRO A 89 -9.99 -4.36 0.74
N GLN A 90 -9.50 -4.83 1.89
CA GLN A 90 -10.18 -5.84 2.70
C GLN A 90 -10.74 -5.24 3.99
N LEU A 91 -10.10 -4.17 4.48
CA LEU A 91 -10.44 -3.49 5.72
C LEU A 91 -11.08 -2.13 5.41
N TYR A 92 -11.72 -1.54 6.44
CA TYR A 92 -12.25 -0.17 6.38
C TYR A 92 -13.22 0.08 5.22
N LYS A 93 -14.10 -0.89 4.94
CA LYS A 93 -15.03 -0.88 3.78
C LYS A 93 -15.82 0.42 3.62
N LEU A 94 -16.24 1.04 4.74
CA LEU A 94 -16.92 2.33 4.72
C LEU A 94 -16.00 3.44 4.20
N LEU A 95 -14.83 3.63 4.83
CA LEU A 95 -13.82 4.59 4.35
C LEU A 95 -13.38 4.35 2.91
N VAL A 96 -13.23 3.08 2.51
CA VAL A 96 -12.88 2.71 1.14
C VAL A 96 -13.93 3.20 0.16
N LYS A 97 -15.21 3.13 0.53
CA LYS A 97 -16.32 3.60 -0.29
C LYS A 97 -16.43 5.13 -0.29
N ASP A 98 -16.33 5.76 0.88
CA ASP A 98 -16.47 7.22 1.04
C ASP A 98 -15.33 8.01 0.39
N ILE A 99 -14.09 7.49 0.46
CA ILE A 99 -12.89 8.17 -0.06
C ILE A 99 -12.52 7.67 -1.47
N GLU A 100 -13.24 6.66 -1.97
CA GLU A 100 -13.01 5.98 -3.26
C GLU A 100 -11.60 5.38 -3.34
N ILE A 101 -11.25 4.55 -2.36
CA ILE A 101 -9.95 3.88 -2.32
C ILE A 101 -9.91 2.72 -3.33
N ASP A 102 -8.95 2.76 -4.25
CA ASP A 102 -8.77 1.72 -5.26
C ASP A 102 -8.11 0.46 -4.69
N TYR A 103 -7.09 0.63 -3.86
CA TYR A 103 -6.24 -0.46 -3.36
C TYR A 103 -5.81 -0.27 -1.91
N GLN A 104 -5.44 -1.38 -1.28
CA GLN A 104 -4.82 -1.38 0.03
C GLN A 104 -3.36 -1.83 -0.10
N THR A 105 -2.48 -1.20 0.67
CA THR A 105 -1.06 -1.57 0.71
C THR A 105 -0.84 -2.84 1.52
N LEU A 106 0.12 -3.64 1.06
CA LEU A 106 0.54 -4.87 1.72
C LEU A 106 1.88 -4.62 2.41
N PRO A 107 1.99 -4.77 3.75
CA PRO A 107 3.22 -4.51 4.47
C PRO A 107 4.31 -5.51 4.07
N ALA A 108 5.29 -5.02 3.31
CA ALA A 108 6.45 -5.77 2.86
C ALA A 108 7.74 -5.11 3.39
N GLN A 109 8.75 -5.91 3.73
CA GLN A 109 10.07 -5.39 4.04
C GLN A 109 10.62 -4.85 2.74
N ILE A 110 10.74 -3.52 2.67
CA ILE A 110 11.48 -2.88 1.60
C ILE A 110 12.94 -3.20 1.92
N SER A 111 13.48 -4.26 1.31
CA SER A 111 14.92 -4.49 1.34
C SER A 111 15.55 -3.32 0.60
N GLN A 112 16.21 -2.45 1.36
CA GLN A 112 17.13 -1.43 0.83
C GLN A 112 18.33 -2.12 0.19
#